data_AF-A0A6M1U4W1-F1
#
_entry.id   AF-A0A6M1U4W1-F1
#
_cell.length_a   1.000
_cell.length_b   1.000
_cell.length_c   1.000
_cell.angle_alpha   90.00
_cell.angle_beta   90.00
_cell.angle_gamma   90.00
#
_symmetry.space_group_name_H-M   'P 1'
#
loop_
_entity.id
_entity.type
_entity.pdbx_description
1 polymer ?
#
loop_
_entity_poly.entity_id
_entity_poly.type
_entity_poly.pdbx_seq_one_letter_code
_entity_poly.pdbx_strand_id
1 'polypeptide(L)'
;MIDQILQLRSQYLSTAQIAKQLGLSVGQVKYQLQKARHASSQERAAAIGQEEPTRQEAPCMTQADAGQERRGREWQLPDFYGENVIRLMVQSPTVLYVYWEITWPRMRMVASYLQTDYREVQKGIRLYDVTDRYFDGGNAHGWRDFLVGEDAHSWYLPEVQPGRTYIADFGLFHQGRFCPILRSEPAATPRSWPAAWGEPLIEPVTDTGRPAWFEHFSYSFYTK
;
A
#
# COMPACT_ATOMS: atom_id res chain seq x y z
N MET A 1 34.88 18.22 9.71
CA MET A 1 33.75 19.01 9.15
C MET A 1 32.40 18.43 9.57
N ILE A 2 32.19 17.12 9.46
CA ILE A 2 30.98 16.46 9.97
C ILE A 2 30.80 16.63 11.49
N ASP A 3 31.88 16.61 12.27
CA ASP A 3 31.83 16.70 13.74
C ASP A 3 31.27 18.06 14.21
N GLN A 4 31.60 19.14 13.51
CA GLN A 4 31.06 20.48 13.77
C GLN A 4 29.55 20.54 13.48
N ILE A 5 29.09 19.86 12.41
CA ILE A 5 27.66 19.77 12.08
C ILE A 5 26.92 18.97 13.16
N LEU A 6 27.50 17.87 13.66
CA LEU A 6 26.92 17.05 14.72
C LEU A 6 26.88 17.78 16.07
N GLN A 7 27.92 18.56 16.38
CA GLN A 7 27.98 19.39 17.59
C GLN A 7 26.94 20.52 17.57
N LEU A 8 26.77 21.22 16.44
CA LEU A 8 25.72 22.24 16.33
C LEU A 8 24.31 21.62 16.34
N ARG A 9 24.16 20.39 15.85
CA ARG A 9 22.91 19.62 15.96
C ARG A 9 22.58 19.23 17.40
N SER A 10 23.57 18.87 18.23
CA SER A 10 23.32 18.57 19.65
C SER A 10 22.93 19.81 20.46
N GLN A 11 23.26 21.00 19.96
CA GLN A 11 22.80 22.29 20.48
C GLN A 11 21.41 22.71 19.93
N TYR A 12 20.70 21.81 19.24
CA TYR A 12 19.36 22.00 18.68
C TYR A 12 19.25 23.07 17.57
N LEU A 13 20.36 23.42 16.89
CA LEU A 13 20.30 24.33 15.73
C LEU A 13 19.69 23.65 14.50
N SER A 14 18.91 24.40 13.73
CA SER A 14 18.32 23.94 12.48
C SER A 14 19.36 23.85 11.36
N THR A 15 19.12 23.01 10.35
CA THR A 15 20.04 22.85 9.20
C THR A 15 20.34 24.15 8.47
N ALA A 16 19.38 25.08 8.43
CA ALA A 16 19.55 26.40 7.83
C ALA A 16 20.46 27.32 8.68
N GLN A 17 20.33 27.26 10.01
CA GLN A 17 21.19 28.01 10.93
C GLN A 17 22.63 27.46 10.92
N ILE A 18 22.78 26.13 10.89
CA ILE A 18 24.08 25.47 10.77
C ILE A 18 24.77 25.87 9.46
N ALA A 19 24.03 25.85 8.34
CA ALA A 19 24.53 26.28 7.05
C ALA A 19 25.01 27.73 7.07
N LYS A 20 24.21 28.64 7.65
CA LYS A 20 24.56 30.06 7.81
C LYS A 20 25.80 30.28 8.69
N GLN A 21 25.94 29.52 9.77
CA GLN A 21 27.05 29.66 10.73
C GLN A 21 28.37 29.08 10.19
N LEU A 22 28.31 28.05 9.35
CA LEU A 22 29.47 27.42 8.73
C LEU A 22 29.80 27.96 7.32
N GLY A 23 29.02 28.92 6.81
CA GLY A 23 29.19 29.47 5.46
C GLY A 23 28.92 28.45 4.34
N LEU A 24 28.10 27.43 4.60
CA LEU A 24 27.77 26.35 3.66
C LEU A 24 26.35 26.51 3.12
N SER A 25 26.04 25.78 2.04
CA SER A 25 24.65 25.64 1.58
C SER A 25 23.88 24.61 2.41
N VAL A 26 22.57 24.77 2.52
CA VAL A 26 21.69 23.81 3.22
C VAL A 26 21.82 22.40 2.62
N GLY A 27 22.02 22.30 1.31
CA GLY A 27 22.23 21.03 0.61
C GLY A 27 23.51 20.32 1.04
N GLN A 28 24.62 21.06 1.19
CA GLN A 28 25.90 20.50 1.64
C GLN A 28 25.80 19.93 3.07
N VAL A 29 25.08 20.62 3.96
CA VAL A 29 24.86 20.14 5.34
C VAL A 29 24.03 18.85 5.36
N LYS A 30 22.96 18.77 4.56
CA LYS A 30 22.14 17.55 4.43
C LYS A 30 22.94 16.37 3.88
N TYR A 31 23.74 16.61 2.84
CA TYR A 31 24.58 15.60 2.21
C TYR A 31 25.60 15.00 3.19
N GLN A 32 26.29 15.83 3.97
CA GLN A 32 27.27 15.36 4.96
C GLN A 32 26.62 14.49 6.04
N LEU A 33 25.42 14.86 6.52
CA LEU A 33 24.67 14.06 7.49
C LEU A 33 24.23 12.70 6.93
N GLN A 34 23.80 12.66 5.68
CA GLN A 34 23.44 11.41 5.01
C GLN A 34 24.67 10.50 4.83
N LYS A 35 25.79 11.08 4.36
CA LYS A 35 27.06 10.36 4.19
C LYS A 35 27.57 9.74 5.49
N ALA A 36 27.45 10.44 6.62
CA ALA A 36 27.86 9.93 7.93
C ALA A 36 26.99 8.76 8.44
N ARG A 37 25.68 8.77 8.13
CA ARG A 37 24.78 7.66 8.46
C ARG A 37 25.14 6.37 7.71
N HIS A 38 25.55 6.51 6.44
CA HIS A 38 25.98 5.37 5.64
C HIS A 38 27.35 4.82 6.09
N ALA A 39 28.30 5.70 6.44
CA ALA A 39 29.62 5.27 6.93
C ALA A 39 29.54 4.50 8.26
N SER A 40 28.77 5.00 9.24
CA SER A 40 28.57 4.33 10.54
C SER A 40 27.81 3.01 10.44
N SER A 41 26.96 2.85 9.43
CA SER A 41 26.26 1.58 9.15
C SER A 41 27.20 0.52 8.55
N GLN A 42 28.17 0.94 7.73
CA GLN A 42 29.17 0.04 7.16
C GLN A 42 30.21 -0.42 8.20
N GLU A 43 30.65 0.45 9.10
CA GLU A 43 31.60 0.10 10.17
C GLU A 43 30.99 -0.84 11.22
N ARG A 44 29.70 -0.64 11.57
CA ARG A 44 28.97 -1.54 12.48
C ARG A 44 28.77 -2.94 11.90
N ALA A 45 28.66 -3.07 10.58
CA ALA A 45 28.54 -4.37 9.92
C ALA A 45 29.88 -5.14 9.87
N ALA A 46 31.01 -4.43 9.85
CA ALA A 46 32.35 -5.03 9.85
C ALA A 46 32.80 -5.50 11.24
N ALA A 47 32.35 -4.84 12.32
CA ALA A 47 32.77 -5.16 13.70
C ALA A 47 32.14 -6.42 14.29
N ILE A 48 31.06 -6.97 13.69
CA ILE A 48 30.37 -8.17 14.18
C ILE A 48 31.09 -9.48 13.75
N GLY A 49 32.13 -9.39 12.91
CA GLY A 49 32.80 -10.55 12.31
C GLY A 49 34.01 -11.14 13.05
N GLN A 50 34.30 -10.77 14.30
CA GLN A 50 35.50 -11.21 15.00
C GLN A 50 35.23 -11.64 16.44
N GLU A 51 34.74 -12.88 16.65
CA GLU A 51 34.88 -13.61 17.91
C GLU A 51 34.55 -15.11 17.67
N GLU A 52 35.59 -15.95 17.49
CA GLU A 52 35.51 -17.41 17.54
C GLU A 52 36.06 -17.92 18.88
N PRO A 53 35.41 -18.90 19.54
CA PRO A 53 36.11 -19.84 20.39
C PRO A 53 36.08 -21.27 19.82
N THR A 54 37.29 -21.75 19.57
CA THR A 54 37.87 -23.10 19.75
C THR A 54 37.03 -24.37 19.47
N ARG A 55 37.57 -25.13 18.51
CA ARG A 55 37.15 -26.41 17.94
C ARG A 55 37.63 -27.63 18.75
N GLN A 56 36.77 -28.61 18.98
CA GLN A 56 37.13 -30.02 19.23
C GLN A 56 36.29 -30.96 18.33
N GLU A 57 36.91 -32.04 17.87
CA GLU A 57 36.69 -32.80 16.62
C GLU A 57 35.63 -33.92 16.71
N ALA A 58 34.71 -34.03 15.73
CA ALA A 58 34.59 -35.09 14.68
C ALA A 58 33.42 -36.08 14.97
N PRO A 59 32.76 -36.74 13.97
CA PRO A 59 33.25 -37.05 12.62
C PRO A 59 32.32 -36.70 11.44
N CYS A 60 32.99 -36.66 10.29
CA CYS A 60 32.45 -36.53 8.93
C CYS A 60 31.48 -37.67 8.60
N MET A 61 30.23 -37.33 8.33
CA MET A 61 29.34 -38.14 7.50
C MET A 61 28.60 -37.25 6.49
N THR A 62 28.84 -37.58 5.23
CA THR A 62 27.98 -37.34 4.06
C THR A 62 27.76 -35.88 3.65
N GLN A 63 28.58 -35.46 2.70
CA GLN A 63 28.42 -34.27 1.89
C GLN A 63 27.12 -34.36 1.06
N ALA A 64 26.04 -33.72 1.53
CA ALA A 64 24.90 -33.39 0.68
C ALA A 64 24.03 -32.22 1.18
N ASP A 65 24.25 -31.68 2.38
CA ASP A 65 23.28 -30.73 2.98
C ASP A 65 23.86 -29.34 3.35
N ALA A 66 25.10 -29.05 2.98
CA ALA A 66 25.77 -27.78 3.27
C ALA A 66 25.34 -26.60 2.36
N GLY A 67 24.18 -26.70 1.71
CA GLY A 67 23.62 -25.67 0.82
C GLY A 67 22.46 -24.87 1.42
N GLN A 68 21.88 -25.31 2.53
CA GLN A 68 20.55 -24.83 2.94
C GLN A 68 20.53 -23.82 4.08
N GLU A 69 21.63 -23.65 4.82
CA GLU A 69 21.69 -22.77 6.01
C GLU A 69 21.99 -21.30 5.70
N ARG A 70 22.07 -20.91 4.42
CA ARG A 70 22.14 -19.51 3.97
C ARG A 70 20.85 -18.98 3.35
N ARG A 71 19.72 -19.66 3.51
CA ARG A 71 18.42 -19.01 3.31
C ARG A 71 18.19 -18.08 4.51
N GLY A 72 18.74 -16.88 4.42
CA GLY A 72 18.52 -15.82 5.39
C GLY A 72 17.03 -15.69 5.66
N ARG A 73 16.66 -15.49 6.93
CA ARG A 73 15.27 -15.32 7.40
C ARG A 73 14.44 -14.66 6.31
N GLU A 74 13.62 -15.47 5.65
CA GLU A 74 12.75 -15.02 4.59
C GLU A 74 11.81 -14.00 5.24
N TRP A 75 11.93 -12.75 4.84
CA TRP A 75 11.02 -11.71 5.31
C TRP A 75 9.64 -12.03 4.72
N GLN A 76 8.79 -12.66 5.54
CA GLN A 76 7.41 -12.97 5.18
C GLN A 76 6.52 -11.81 5.61
N LEU A 77 5.60 -11.40 4.72
CA LEU A 77 4.60 -10.41 5.09
C LEU A 77 3.65 -11.01 6.13
N PRO A 78 3.17 -10.21 7.11
CA PRO A 78 2.10 -10.65 7.98
C PRO A 78 0.85 -11.01 7.19
N ASP A 79 0.17 -12.08 7.60
CA ASP A 79 -1.11 -12.48 7.01
C ASP A 79 -2.24 -11.48 7.32
N PHE A 80 -2.13 -10.77 8.45
CA PHE A 80 -3.12 -9.81 8.96
C PHE A 80 -2.44 -8.59 9.56
N TYR A 81 -2.99 -7.39 9.27
CA TYR A 81 -2.47 -6.11 9.75
C TYR A 81 -3.23 -5.54 10.95
N GLY A 82 -4.30 -6.21 11.40
CA GLY A 82 -5.17 -5.75 12.46
C GLY A 82 -6.04 -4.57 12.07
N GLU A 83 -6.32 -4.41 10.77
CA GLU A 83 -7.09 -3.28 10.24
C GLU A 83 -8.47 -3.72 9.74
N ASN A 84 -9.40 -2.77 9.71
CA ASN A 84 -10.73 -2.96 9.16
C ASN A 84 -10.78 -2.30 7.79
N VAL A 85 -10.47 -3.04 6.73
CA VAL A 85 -10.31 -2.50 5.39
C VAL A 85 -10.98 -3.39 4.36
N ILE A 86 -11.52 -2.78 3.32
CA ILE A 86 -11.90 -3.46 2.08
C ILE A 86 -11.36 -2.65 0.92
N ARG A 87 -10.73 -3.32 -0.04
CA ARG A 87 -10.11 -2.70 -1.20
C ARG A 87 -10.61 -3.39 -2.44
N LEU A 88 -11.21 -2.59 -3.32
CA LEU A 88 -11.69 -3.00 -4.62
C LEU A 88 -10.69 -2.54 -5.66
N MET A 89 -10.23 -3.46 -6.49
CA MET A 89 -9.22 -3.24 -7.52
C MET A 89 -9.72 -3.77 -8.86
N VAL A 90 -9.29 -3.12 -9.92
CA VAL A 90 -9.64 -3.54 -11.28
C VAL A 90 -8.59 -4.53 -11.76
N GLN A 91 -9.01 -5.75 -12.08
CA GLN A 91 -8.14 -6.75 -12.69
C GLN A 91 -8.22 -6.68 -14.22
N SER A 92 -9.45 -6.59 -14.75
CA SER A 92 -9.73 -6.48 -16.17
C SER A 92 -10.99 -5.61 -16.40
N PRO A 93 -11.33 -5.24 -17.65
CA PRO A 93 -12.58 -4.52 -17.94
C PRO A 93 -13.84 -5.24 -17.43
N THR A 94 -13.79 -6.57 -17.26
CA THR A 94 -14.94 -7.41 -16.90
C THR A 94 -14.78 -8.14 -15.57
N VAL A 95 -13.66 -7.96 -14.86
CA VAL A 95 -13.39 -8.62 -13.58
C VAL A 95 -12.78 -7.64 -12.59
N LEU A 96 -13.36 -7.60 -11.39
CA LEU A 96 -12.79 -6.89 -10.25
C LEU A 96 -12.16 -7.89 -9.28
N TYR A 97 -11.08 -7.47 -8.63
CA TYR A 97 -10.49 -8.17 -7.51
C TYR A 97 -10.82 -7.39 -6.23
N VAL A 98 -11.21 -8.09 -5.18
CA VAL A 98 -11.49 -7.47 -3.89
C VAL A 98 -10.80 -8.26 -2.80
N TYR A 99 -10.22 -7.55 -1.83
CA TYR A 99 -9.73 -8.14 -0.60
C TYR A 99 -10.21 -7.34 0.59
N TRP A 100 -10.36 -8.00 1.73
CA TRP A 100 -10.83 -7.38 2.94
C TRP A 100 -10.16 -7.99 4.16
N GLU A 101 -10.04 -7.15 5.19
CA GLU A 101 -9.61 -7.51 6.51
C GLU A 101 -10.62 -6.95 7.51
N ILE A 102 -10.99 -7.76 8.50
CA ILE A 102 -11.91 -7.34 9.56
C ILE A 102 -11.42 -7.89 10.89
N THR A 103 -11.32 -7.01 11.88
CA THR A 103 -10.80 -7.38 13.18
C THR A 103 -11.85 -8.11 14.01
N TRP A 104 -11.39 -9.03 14.87
CA TRP A 104 -12.25 -9.76 15.81
C TRP A 104 -13.17 -8.85 16.63
N PRO A 105 -12.72 -7.71 17.19
CA PRO A 105 -13.60 -6.80 17.92
C PRO A 105 -14.75 -6.25 17.05
N ARG A 106 -14.47 -5.89 15.80
CA ARG A 106 -15.51 -5.37 14.89
C ARG A 106 -16.53 -6.44 14.55
N MET A 107 -16.07 -7.66 14.29
CA MET A 107 -16.96 -8.78 14.01
C MET A 107 -17.84 -9.12 15.24
N ARG A 108 -17.26 -9.15 16.44
CA ARG A 108 -18.01 -9.37 17.69
C ARG A 108 -19.06 -8.30 17.96
N MET A 109 -18.75 -7.04 17.67
CA MET A 109 -19.71 -5.94 17.79
C MET A 109 -20.93 -6.16 16.88
N VAL A 110 -20.70 -6.56 15.62
CA VAL A 110 -21.77 -6.84 14.66
C VAL A 110 -22.58 -8.08 15.07
N ALA A 111 -21.93 -9.14 15.52
CA ALA A 111 -22.58 -10.35 16.03
C ALA A 111 -23.52 -10.05 17.21
N SER A 112 -23.05 -9.23 18.17
CA SER A 112 -23.85 -8.78 19.31
C SER A 112 -25.09 -8.00 18.86
N TYR A 113 -24.94 -7.11 17.88
CA TYR A 113 -26.05 -6.35 17.32
C TYR A 113 -27.10 -7.24 16.63
N LEU A 114 -26.64 -8.27 15.91
CA LEU A 114 -27.51 -9.24 15.22
C LEU A 114 -28.04 -10.35 16.15
N GLN A 115 -27.63 -10.36 17.43
CA GLN A 115 -27.96 -11.41 18.41
C GLN A 115 -27.70 -12.84 17.90
N THR A 116 -26.71 -12.99 17.01
CA THR A 116 -26.37 -14.26 16.34
C THR A 116 -24.85 -14.37 16.25
N ASP A 117 -24.30 -15.58 16.32
CA ASP A 117 -22.86 -15.78 16.12
C ASP A 117 -22.49 -15.45 14.66
N TYR A 118 -21.43 -14.66 14.45
CA TYR A 118 -20.96 -14.31 13.12
C TYR A 118 -20.49 -15.53 12.31
N ARG A 119 -20.20 -16.66 12.97
CA ARG A 119 -19.86 -17.94 12.31
C ARG A 119 -21.05 -18.59 11.63
N GLU A 120 -22.25 -18.39 12.20
CA GLU A 120 -23.49 -18.98 11.69
C GLU A 120 -24.14 -18.10 10.61
N VAL A 121 -23.74 -16.82 10.53
CA VAL A 121 -24.29 -15.88 9.57
C VAL A 121 -23.51 -15.92 8.25
N GLN A 122 -24.24 -16.04 7.15
CA GLN A 122 -23.66 -16.06 5.81
C GLN A 122 -22.97 -14.73 5.50
N LYS A 123 -21.65 -14.78 5.22
CA LYS A 123 -20.85 -13.64 4.79
C LYS A 123 -20.97 -13.46 3.27
N GLY A 124 -20.81 -12.23 2.81
CA GLY A 124 -20.72 -11.95 1.38
C GLY A 124 -20.41 -10.51 1.04
N ILE A 125 -20.31 -10.27 -0.26
CA ILE A 125 -19.96 -9.00 -0.85
C ILE A 125 -21.13 -8.55 -1.72
N ARG A 126 -21.58 -7.32 -1.53
CA ARG A 126 -22.53 -6.66 -2.42
C ARG A 126 -21.80 -5.64 -3.26
N LEU A 127 -21.81 -5.84 -4.58
CA LEU A 127 -21.21 -4.95 -5.56
C LEU A 127 -22.29 -4.04 -6.15
N TYR A 128 -22.10 -2.73 -6.06
CA TYR A 128 -23.01 -1.72 -6.59
C TYR A 128 -22.43 -1.08 -7.85
N ASP A 129 -23.26 -0.90 -8.89
CA ASP A 129 -22.94 -0.01 -10.01
C ASP A 129 -23.36 1.41 -9.65
N VAL A 130 -22.38 2.28 -9.50
CA VAL A 130 -22.54 3.69 -9.08
C VAL A 130 -22.07 4.65 -10.16
N THR A 131 -22.04 4.20 -11.42
CA THR A 131 -21.58 5.00 -12.56
C THR A 131 -22.34 6.33 -12.64
N ASP A 132 -21.60 7.43 -12.75
CA ASP A 132 -22.13 8.80 -12.84
C ASP A 132 -23.02 9.22 -11.65
N ARG A 133 -22.83 8.62 -10.47
CA ARG A 133 -23.61 8.95 -9.26
C ARG A 133 -22.73 9.13 -8.02
N TYR A 134 -23.10 10.11 -7.19
CA TYR A 134 -22.62 10.19 -5.82
C TYR A 134 -23.41 9.18 -4.97
N PHE A 135 -22.75 8.10 -4.55
CA PHE A 135 -23.43 6.98 -3.91
C PHE A 135 -23.85 7.27 -2.46
N ASP A 136 -25.15 7.16 -2.17
CA ASP A 136 -25.72 7.35 -0.82
C ASP A 136 -26.05 6.02 -0.10
N GLY A 137 -25.85 4.89 -0.77
CA GLY A 137 -26.18 3.55 -0.27
C GLY A 137 -27.44 2.94 -0.88
N GLY A 138 -28.31 3.73 -1.52
CA GLY A 138 -29.57 3.27 -2.11
C GLY A 138 -29.77 3.66 -3.58
N ASN A 139 -29.01 4.65 -4.06
CA ASN A 139 -29.16 5.20 -5.40
C ASN A 139 -28.27 4.53 -6.47
N ALA A 140 -27.82 3.29 -6.29
CA ALA A 140 -27.09 2.55 -7.31
C ALA A 140 -27.98 2.25 -8.54
N HIS A 141 -27.37 2.03 -9.71
CA HIS A 141 -28.10 1.53 -10.89
C HIS A 141 -28.56 0.08 -10.71
N GLY A 142 -27.77 -0.69 -9.97
CA GLY A 142 -28.05 -2.07 -9.63
C GLY A 142 -27.01 -2.61 -8.66
N TRP A 143 -27.27 -3.79 -8.11
CA TRP A 143 -26.34 -4.48 -7.23
C TRP A 143 -26.30 -5.97 -7.53
N ARG A 144 -25.20 -6.62 -7.14
CA ARG A 144 -25.02 -8.08 -7.20
C ARG A 144 -24.37 -8.60 -5.94
N ASP A 145 -24.83 -9.76 -5.49
CA ASP A 145 -24.38 -10.40 -4.28
C ASP A 145 -23.49 -11.60 -4.57
N PHE A 146 -22.37 -11.68 -3.86
CA PHE A 146 -21.42 -12.76 -3.92
C PHE A 146 -21.28 -13.34 -2.52
N LEU A 147 -21.70 -14.59 -2.34
CA LEU A 147 -21.52 -15.30 -1.07
C LEU A 147 -20.06 -15.72 -0.95
N VAL A 148 -19.44 -15.45 0.20
CA VAL A 148 -18.05 -15.83 0.46
C VAL A 148 -17.98 -16.83 1.60
N GLY A 149 -16.96 -17.70 1.55
CA GLY A 149 -16.68 -18.66 2.62
C GLY A 149 -16.23 -17.98 3.90
N GLU A 150 -16.24 -18.72 5.01
CA GLU A 150 -15.94 -18.17 6.33
C GLU A 150 -14.49 -17.66 6.44
N ASP A 151 -13.55 -18.38 5.83
CA ASP A 151 -12.11 -18.13 5.83
C ASP A 151 -11.61 -17.35 4.60
N ALA A 152 -12.52 -16.86 3.75
CA ALA A 152 -12.13 -16.07 2.60
C ALA A 152 -11.74 -14.64 3.01
N HIS A 153 -10.61 -14.16 2.49
CA HIS A 153 -10.11 -12.78 2.68
C HIS A 153 -10.00 -12.00 1.37
N SER A 154 -10.19 -12.68 0.24
CA SER A 154 -10.22 -12.08 -1.08
C SER A 154 -11.14 -12.85 -2.03
N TRP A 155 -11.55 -12.19 -3.10
CA TRP A 155 -12.43 -12.75 -4.11
C TRP A 155 -12.26 -12.08 -5.47
N TYR A 156 -12.58 -12.81 -6.53
CA TYR A 156 -12.73 -12.26 -7.87
C TYR A 156 -14.22 -12.09 -8.17
N LEU A 157 -14.63 -10.89 -8.57
CA LEU A 157 -15.99 -10.53 -8.92
C LEU A 157 -16.10 -10.48 -10.45
N PRO A 158 -16.52 -11.59 -11.10
CA PRO A 158 -16.61 -11.65 -12.54
C PRO A 158 -17.83 -10.88 -13.08
N GLU A 159 -17.92 -10.85 -14.41
CA GLU A 159 -19.09 -10.36 -15.15
C GLU A 159 -19.45 -8.89 -14.89
N VAL A 160 -18.50 -8.03 -14.52
CA VAL A 160 -18.76 -6.58 -14.47
C VAL A 160 -18.82 -6.00 -15.88
N GLN A 161 -19.64 -4.96 -16.06
CA GLN A 161 -19.67 -4.21 -17.31
C GLN A 161 -18.43 -3.30 -17.39
N PRO A 162 -17.73 -3.26 -18.54
CA PRO A 162 -16.64 -2.32 -18.81
C PRO A 162 -17.08 -0.86 -18.81
N GLY A 163 -16.17 0.06 -18.47
CA GLY A 163 -16.42 1.50 -18.50
C GLY A 163 -17.40 1.98 -17.43
N ARG A 164 -17.46 1.30 -16.28
CA ARG A 164 -18.40 1.58 -15.19
C ARG A 164 -17.64 1.78 -13.88
N THR A 165 -18.26 2.47 -12.93
CA THR A 165 -17.69 2.68 -11.59
C THR A 165 -18.45 1.85 -10.58
N TYR A 166 -17.72 1.07 -9.78
CA TYR A 166 -18.29 0.16 -8.79
C TYR A 166 -17.82 0.46 -7.38
N ILE A 167 -18.66 0.17 -6.40
CA ILE A 167 -18.33 0.13 -4.98
C ILE A 167 -18.71 -1.25 -4.43
N ALA A 168 -17.86 -1.82 -3.59
CA ALA A 168 -18.12 -3.10 -2.92
C ALA A 168 -18.34 -2.87 -1.43
N ASP A 169 -19.43 -3.44 -0.89
CA ASP A 169 -19.65 -3.57 0.54
C ASP A 169 -19.41 -5.03 0.96
N PHE A 170 -18.65 -5.23 2.03
CA PHE A 170 -18.57 -6.52 2.71
C PHE A 170 -19.52 -6.52 3.89
N GLY A 171 -20.29 -7.59 4.04
CA GLY A 171 -21.34 -7.66 5.05
C GLY A 171 -21.85 -9.07 5.32
N LEU A 172 -22.94 -9.11 6.08
CA LEU A 172 -23.62 -10.33 6.51
C LEU A 172 -25.02 -10.39 5.94
N PHE A 173 -25.45 -11.57 5.54
CA PHE A 173 -26.82 -11.87 5.14
C PHE A 173 -27.58 -12.46 6.32
N HIS A 174 -28.50 -11.69 6.87
CA HIS A 174 -29.32 -12.10 8.01
C HIS A 174 -30.79 -11.84 7.71
N GLN A 175 -31.64 -12.85 7.89
CA GLN A 175 -33.09 -12.78 7.66
C GLN A 175 -33.47 -12.19 6.28
N GLY A 176 -32.73 -12.54 5.23
CA GLY A 176 -32.96 -12.05 3.87
C GLY A 176 -32.56 -10.59 3.63
N ARG A 177 -31.93 -9.92 4.61
CA ARG A 177 -31.39 -8.57 4.46
C ARG A 177 -29.87 -8.61 4.48
N PHE A 178 -29.26 -7.73 3.69
CA PHE A 178 -27.82 -7.52 3.68
C PHE A 178 -27.46 -6.40 4.65
N CYS A 179 -26.55 -6.70 5.58
CA CYS A 179 -26.04 -5.77 6.57
C CYS A 179 -24.58 -5.43 6.24
N PRO A 180 -24.31 -4.28 5.60
CA PRO A 180 -22.96 -3.87 5.24
C PRO A 180 -22.14 -3.54 6.50
N ILE A 181 -20.89 -3.99 6.55
CA ILE A 181 -19.94 -3.74 7.66
C ILE A 181 -18.78 -2.85 7.21
N LEU A 182 -18.26 -3.09 6.01
CA LEU A 182 -17.16 -2.33 5.40
C LEU A 182 -17.56 -1.92 3.99
N ARG A 183 -17.09 -0.75 3.54
CA ARG A 183 -17.33 -0.21 2.21
C ARG A 183 -16.01 0.18 1.56
N SER A 184 -15.85 -0.18 0.29
CA SER A 184 -14.65 0.16 -0.49
C SER A 184 -14.71 1.58 -1.04
N GLU A 185 -13.56 2.09 -1.44
CA GLU A 185 -13.50 3.20 -2.39
C GLU A 185 -14.06 2.78 -3.77
N PRO A 186 -14.56 3.74 -4.57
CA PRO A 186 -15.03 3.47 -5.92
C PRO A 186 -13.88 3.05 -6.84
N ALA A 187 -14.10 2.03 -7.65
CA ALA A 187 -13.17 1.55 -8.67
C ALA A 187 -13.81 1.66 -10.06
N ALA A 188 -13.15 2.39 -10.98
CA ALA A 188 -13.62 2.57 -12.34
C ALA A 188 -12.98 1.53 -13.28
N THR A 189 -13.81 0.70 -13.92
CA THR A 189 -13.34 -0.26 -14.92
C THR A 189 -13.00 0.43 -16.23
N PRO A 190 -11.91 0.02 -16.90
CA PRO A 190 -11.59 0.52 -18.23
C PRO A 190 -12.63 0.03 -19.24
N ARG A 191 -12.65 0.68 -20.41
CA ARG A 191 -13.44 0.22 -21.57
C ARG A 191 -12.82 -1.08 -22.12
N SER A 192 -13.64 -1.92 -22.74
CA SER A 192 -13.19 -3.17 -23.35
C SER A 192 -12.55 -3.00 -24.74
N TRP A 193 -12.79 -1.85 -25.38
CA TRP A 193 -12.24 -1.53 -26.69
C TRP A 193 -11.00 -0.65 -26.57
N PRO A 194 -9.98 -0.83 -27.44
CA PRO A 194 -8.79 0.02 -27.44
C PRO A 194 -9.19 1.46 -27.76
N ALA A 195 -8.67 2.44 -27.01
CA ALA A 195 -8.86 3.84 -27.37
C ALA A 195 -8.41 4.07 -28.83
N ALA A 196 -9.19 4.87 -29.57
CA ALA A 196 -8.79 5.28 -30.91
C ALA A 196 -7.42 5.96 -30.81
N TRP A 197 -6.47 5.52 -31.63
CA TRP A 197 -5.10 6.02 -31.57
C TRP A 197 -5.10 7.54 -31.77
N GLY A 198 -4.63 8.29 -30.77
CA GLY A 198 -4.62 9.77 -30.80
C GLY A 198 -5.76 10.45 -30.03
N GLU A 199 -6.77 9.72 -29.55
CA GLU A 199 -7.74 10.28 -28.59
C GLU A 199 -7.18 10.17 -27.16
N PRO A 200 -7.10 11.29 -26.42
CA PRO A 200 -6.58 11.27 -25.07
C PRO A 200 -7.57 10.54 -24.14
N LEU A 201 -7.06 9.59 -23.33
CA LEU A 201 -7.86 8.81 -22.36
C LEU A 201 -8.58 9.69 -21.31
N ILE A 202 -8.09 10.92 -21.16
CA ILE A 202 -8.61 11.96 -20.28
C ILE A 202 -8.75 13.18 -21.20
N GLU A 203 -9.94 13.79 -21.26
CA GLU A 203 -10.08 15.05 -22.00
C GLU A 203 -9.08 16.07 -21.45
N PRO A 204 -8.14 16.58 -22.27
CA PRO A 204 -7.18 17.56 -21.80
C PRO A 204 -7.98 18.77 -21.34
N VAL A 205 -7.65 19.27 -20.14
CA VAL A 205 -8.22 20.51 -19.64
C VAL A 205 -8.07 21.56 -20.74
N THR A 206 -9.20 22.07 -21.24
CA THR A 206 -9.24 23.06 -22.34
C THR A 206 -8.71 24.42 -21.92
N ASP A 207 -8.48 24.62 -20.63
CA ASP A 207 -7.80 25.81 -20.12
C ASP A 207 -6.30 25.75 -20.50
N THR A 208 -5.98 26.36 -21.63
CA THR A 208 -4.61 26.61 -22.09
C THR A 208 -3.94 27.75 -21.33
N GLY A 209 -4.58 28.30 -20.28
CA GLY A 209 -3.96 29.26 -19.38
C GLY A 209 -2.66 28.68 -18.82
N ARG A 210 -1.53 29.36 -19.08
CA ARG A 210 -0.25 28.99 -18.46
C ARG A 210 -0.49 28.89 -16.94
N PRO A 211 -0.28 27.72 -16.32
CA PRO A 211 -0.49 27.62 -14.89
C PRO A 211 0.52 28.54 -14.20
N ALA A 212 0.11 29.20 -13.10
CA ALA A 212 0.92 30.23 -12.43
C ALA A 212 2.34 29.75 -12.01
N TRP A 213 2.54 28.43 -11.87
CA TRP A 213 3.85 27.84 -11.56
C TRP A 213 4.78 27.68 -12.77
N PHE A 214 4.28 27.84 -14.00
CA PHE A 214 5.04 27.68 -15.24
C PHE A 214 6.13 28.74 -15.42
N GLU A 215 6.05 29.88 -14.74
CA GLU A 215 7.06 30.94 -14.82
C GLU A 215 8.40 30.60 -14.14
N HIS A 216 8.46 29.53 -13.33
CA HIS A 216 9.63 29.23 -12.50
C HIS A 216 10.59 28.18 -13.06
N PHE A 217 10.31 27.59 -14.22
CA PHE A 217 11.18 26.57 -14.83
C PHE A 217 12.09 27.16 -15.91
N SER A 218 13.25 27.67 -15.50
CA SER A 218 14.36 27.91 -16.44
C SER A 218 15.06 26.58 -16.73
N TYR A 219 14.74 25.94 -17.85
CA TYR A 219 15.58 24.86 -18.39
C TYR A 219 16.88 25.47 -18.89
N SER A 220 17.97 25.32 -18.14
CA SER A 220 19.32 25.49 -18.67
C SER A 220 19.65 24.27 -19.52
N PHE A 221 19.52 24.40 -20.84
CA PHE A 221 20.07 23.41 -21.76
C PHE A 221 21.59 23.46 -21.67
N TYR A 222 22.21 22.40 -21.18
CA TYR A 222 23.64 22.18 -21.37
C TYR A 222 23.87 21.84 -22.84
N THR A 223 24.37 22.79 -23.62
CA THR A 223 25.02 22.49 -24.90
C THR A 223 26.34 21.78 -24.62
N LYS A 224 26.54 20.64 -25.30
CA LYS A 224 27.78 19.85 -25.27
C LYS A 224 28.95 20.61 -25.85
#